data_AF-A0A4Q0YGR4-F1
#
_entry.id   AF-A0A4Q0YGR4-F1
#
_cell.length_a   1.000
_cell.length_b   1.000
_cell.length_c   1.000
_cell.angle_alpha   90.00
_cell.angle_beta   90.00
_cell.angle_gamma   90.00
#
_symmetry.space_group_name_H-M   'P 1'
#
loop_
_entity.id
_entity.type
_entity.pdbx_description
1 polymer ?
#
loop_
_entity_poly.entity_id
_entity_poly.type
_entity_poly.pdbx_seq_one_letter_code
_entity_poly.pdbx_strand_id
1 'polypeptide(L)'
;MVELALNDEIDEARLAATLSRLYARHGMLRVQFNDNGEQQIAPFNGYTLPILDLRHDEAAVCEETLAHCRDLRRLRDTDNHLIRFHLVRLPEGRRRLFIYYNALAADASSLILLVNEMKTLYQHPETELAPLSLSFRDYVLAEKAYRSHPAYQRAEAYWQARLDSLPAAPQLPLRTQPSQVENTDFGRHDAVLPPAEWSAIQATAARLSVTPTVVIAGVLSRTLALWSSSAHFSLNLTLFNRQPWHPDVMDIIGDFTSLTLLEVQADSDDLSVLCPAIQHQLFRDLSHLAVSGVDVLRQLRQHRSEPDMLMPVVLTSTLGLGDSYREPLSFLGESLYSQSQTPQVWLDCQVSEGPEGLTVVWDALHALFPEGVLDAMFQHFTASLRYLATTSATRLPAYQPDYLAAYNGTEHALPVTHLHLPILAQAEQRPEAIAVVSGERTLTYRALVREATYLAHQLDEHGVTPNSLVGVVMQKDWEQVVAVLAVLMSGAAYLPIDADQPPARREQLLTSGKVSVALTQRCLTGRGIETAGPTWLVVRPLSDDTEVRPWTDGPRQQLDDLAYVIFTSGSTGIPKG
;
A
#
# COMPACT_ATOMS: atom_id res chain seq x y z
N MET A 1 8.75 -4.72 -24.09
CA MET A 1 8.64 -5.45 -25.39
C MET A 1 7.19 -5.42 -25.82
N VAL A 2 6.95 -5.40 -27.13
CA VAL A 2 5.62 -5.47 -27.74
C VAL A 2 5.58 -6.65 -28.72
N GLU A 3 4.49 -7.42 -28.69
CA GLU A 3 4.17 -8.47 -29.66
C GLU A 3 2.94 -8.06 -30.46
N LEU A 4 3.06 -8.08 -31.78
CA LEU A 4 1.98 -7.76 -32.70
C LEU A 4 1.60 -8.99 -33.53
N ALA A 5 0.30 -9.26 -33.67
CA ALA A 5 -0.22 -10.05 -34.78
C ALA A 5 -0.22 -9.17 -36.03
N LEU A 6 0.65 -9.48 -37.00
CA LEU A 6 0.74 -8.65 -38.21
C LEU A 6 -0.47 -8.85 -39.12
N ASN A 7 -0.94 -7.75 -39.72
CA ASN A 7 -1.97 -7.77 -40.76
C ASN A 7 -1.49 -8.54 -42.00
N ASP A 8 -2.39 -9.24 -42.68
CA ASP A 8 -2.07 -10.06 -43.85
C ASP A 8 -1.43 -9.28 -45.01
N GLU A 9 -1.78 -8.00 -45.13
CA GLU A 9 -1.30 -7.07 -46.15
C GLU A 9 0.12 -6.51 -45.90
N ILE A 10 0.75 -6.83 -44.77
CA ILE A 10 2.13 -6.42 -44.51
C ILE A 10 3.12 -7.22 -45.37
N ASP A 11 3.87 -6.53 -46.23
CA ASP A 11 4.96 -7.04 -47.04
C ASP A 11 6.27 -7.03 -46.22
N GLU A 12 6.83 -8.22 -46.03
CA GLU A 12 8.02 -8.42 -45.20
C GLU A 12 9.29 -7.79 -45.79
N ALA A 13 9.43 -7.79 -47.12
CA ALA A 13 10.59 -7.22 -47.79
C ALA A 13 10.56 -5.68 -47.70
N ARG A 14 9.37 -5.09 -47.85
CA ARG A 14 9.15 -3.66 -47.65
C ARG A 14 9.38 -3.27 -46.19
N LEU A 15 8.89 -4.06 -45.24
CA LEU A 15 9.14 -3.84 -43.81
C LEU A 15 10.65 -3.86 -43.50
N ALA A 16 11.37 -4.88 -44.00
CA ALA A 16 12.82 -4.98 -43.81
C ALA A 16 13.58 -3.78 -44.43
N ALA A 17 13.19 -3.34 -45.63
CA ALA A 17 13.77 -2.18 -46.29
C ALA A 17 13.51 -0.88 -45.48
N THR A 18 12.28 -0.70 -44.97
CA THR A 18 11.93 0.42 -44.10
C THR A 18 12.75 0.44 -42.83
N LEU A 19 12.86 -0.70 -42.14
CA LEU A 19 13.68 -0.82 -40.92
C LEU A 19 15.14 -0.48 -41.22
N SER A 20 15.71 -0.97 -42.33
CA SER A 20 17.08 -0.64 -42.74
C SER A 20 17.32 0.85 -42.90
N ARG A 21 16.34 1.59 -43.46
CA ARG A 21 16.41 3.05 -43.56
C ARG A 21 16.32 3.76 -42.21
N LEU A 22 15.46 3.28 -41.31
CA LEU A 22 15.38 3.83 -39.95
C LEU A 22 16.67 3.59 -39.19
N TYR A 23 17.22 2.37 -39.27
CA TYR A 23 18.52 2.04 -38.69
C TYR A 23 19.63 2.89 -39.29
N ALA A 24 19.57 3.29 -40.57
CA ALA A 24 20.52 4.20 -41.19
C ALA A 24 20.40 5.64 -40.66
N ARG A 25 19.17 6.11 -40.47
CA ARG A 25 18.84 7.46 -40.00
C ARG A 25 19.17 7.69 -38.53
N HIS A 26 18.74 6.80 -37.65
CA HIS A 26 18.79 7.01 -36.20
C HIS A 26 19.97 6.30 -35.56
N GLY A 27 20.93 7.09 -35.07
CA GLY A 27 22.11 6.57 -34.38
C GLY A 27 21.78 5.70 -33.15
N MET A 28 20.73 6.05 -32.40
CA MET A 28 20.34 5.32 -31.19
C MET A 28 19.79 3.92 -31.44
N LEU A 29 19.36 3.58 -32.67
CA LEU A 29 19.06 2.18 -33.04
C LEU A 29 20.32 1.31 -33.12
N ARG A 30 21.50 1.93 -33.22
CA ARG A 30 22.82 1.30 -33.35
C ARG A 30 23.72 1.60 -32.14
N VAL A 31 23.16 2.09 -31.04
CA VAL A 31 23.94 2.42 -29.85
C VAL A 31 24.36 1.13 -29.14
N GLN A 32 25.60 1.13 -28.66
CA GLN A 32 26.20 0.07 -27.86
C GLN A 32 26.78 0.68 -26.60
N PHE A 33 26.82 -0.09 -25.51
CA PHE A 33 27.50 0.28 -24.28
C PHE A 33 28.79 -0.50 -24.17
N ASN A 34 29.91 0.19 -23.91
CA ASN A 34 31.20 -0.47 -23.69
C ASN A 34 31.34 -0.92 -22.22
N ASP A 35 32.39 -1.69 -21.93
CA ASP A 35 32.69 -2.19 -20.57
C ASP A 35 32.90 -1.07 -19.53
N ASN A 36 33.21 0.15 -19.98
CA ASN A 36 33.36 1.33 -19.13
C ASN A 36 32.02 2.05 -18.88
N GLY A 37 30.91 1.55 -19.42
CA GLY A 37 29.58 2.14 -19.29
C GLY A 37 29.31 3.34 -20.20
N GLU A 38 30.18 3.61 -21.18
CA GLU A 38 29.99 4.71 -22.14
C GLU A 38 29.20 4.26 -23.37
N GLN A 39 28.45 5.19 -23.96
CA GLN A 39 27.68 4.97 -25.18
C GLN A 39 28.56 5.19 -26.43
N GLN A 40 28.45 4.26 -27.39
CA GLN A 40 29.05 4.37 -28.71
C GLN A 40 28.01 4.08 -29.79
N ILE A 41 27.87 4.97 -30.77
CA ILE A 41 27.01 4.73 -31.94
C ILE A 41 27.84 3.97 -32.98
N ALA A 42 27.44 2.74 -33.30
CA ALA A 42 28.11 1.94 -34.33
C ALA A 42 27.86 2.51 -35.73
N PRO A 43 28.83 2.39 -36.66
CA PRO A 43 28.63 2.75 -38.06
C PRO A 43 27.54 1.88 -38.68
N PHE A 44 26.82 2.44 -39.66
CA PHE A 44 25.79 1.69 -40.37
C PHE A 44 26.39 0.77 -41.43
N ASN A 45 26.21 -0.54 -41.25
CA ASN A 45 26.65 -1.57 -42.18
C ASN A 45 25.47 -2.35 -42.79
N GLY A 46 24.28 -1.76 -42.83
CA GLY A 46 23.03 -2.43 -43.19
C GLY A 46 22.31 -3.03 -41.98
N TYR A 47 21.00 -3.25 -42.13
CA TYR A 47 20.18 -3.97 -41.16
C TYR A 47 19.36 -5.04 -41.88
N THR A 48 19.30 -6.24 -41.29
CA THR A 48 18.49 -7.36 -41.78
C THR A 48 17.50 -7.73 -40.70
N LEU A 49 16.20 -7.77 -41.04
CA LEU A 49 15.14 -8.23 -40.15
C LEU A 49 15.33 -9.74 -39.89
N PRO A 50 15.61 -10.17 -38.64
CA PRO A 50 15.64 -11.59 -38.30
C PRO A 50 14.25 -12.20 -38.48
N ILE A 51 14.19 -13.34 -39.19
CA ILE A 51 12.96 -14.10 -39.43
C ILE A 51 13.14 -15.51 -38.90
N LEU A 52 12.26 -15.92 -37.98
CA LEU A 52 12.12 -17.29 -37.52
C LEU A 52 10.94 -17.96 -38.24
N ASP A 53 11.18 -19.09 -38.89
CA ASP A 53 10.18 -19.77 -39.69
C ASP A 53 9.71 -21.04 -38.99
N LEU A 54 8.51 -20.98 -38.41
CA LEU A 54 7.85 -22.08 -37.70
C LEU A 54 6.65 -22.64 -38.47
N ARG A 55 6.53 -22.33 -39.77
CA ARG A 55 5.34 -22.69 -40.58
C ARG A 55 5.10 -24.20 -40.68
N HIS A 56 6.12 -25.01 -40.42
CA HIS A 56 6.07 -26.47 -40.52
C HIS A 56 6.26 -27.17 -39.16
N ASP A 57 6.33 -26.40 -38.06
CA ASP A 57 6.51 -26.94 -36.72
C ASP A 57 5.16 -27.27 -36.07
N GLU A 58 5.20 -28.17 -35.08
CA GLU A 58 4.03 -28.52 -34.29
C GLU A 58 3.57 -27.35 -33.41
N ALA A 59 2.26 -27.30 -33.10
CA ALA A 59 1.67 -26.22 -32.32
C ALA A 59 2.34 -26.04 -30.94
N ALA A 60 2.75 -27.14 -30.28
CA ALA A 60 3.45 -27.08 -29.00
C ALA A 60 4.81 -26.37 -29.11
N VAL A 61 5.58 -26.64 -30.17
CA VAL A 61 6.87 -26.00 -30.44
C VAL A 61 6.68 -24.52 -30.77
N CYS A 62 5.64 -24.19 -31.54
CA CYS A 62 5.29 -22.80 -31.83
C CYS A 62 5.00 -22.03 -30.53
N GLU A 63 4.15 -22.54 -29.66
CA GLU A 63 3.79 -21.89 -28.40
C GLU A 63 4.98 -21.78 -27.44
N GLU A 64 5.80 -22.82 -27.31
CA GLU A 64 7.04 -22.77 -26.51
C GLU A 64 8.00 -21.70 -27.03
N THR A 65 8.15 -21.59 -28.35
CA THR A 65 9.01 -20.59 -28.98
C THR A 65 8.48 -19.17 -28.82
N LEU A 66 7.16 -18.97 -28.94
CA LEU A 66 6.54 -17.67 -28.67
C LEU A 66 6.71 -17.29 -27.19
N ALA A 67 6.54 -18.24 -26.27
CA ALA A 67 6.83 -18.03 -24.84
C ALA A 67 8.31 -17.69 -24.61
N HIS A 68 9.23 -18.33 -25.33
CA HIS A 68 10.65 -18.00 -25.29
C HIS A 68 10.93 -16.57 -25.79
N CYS A 69 10.32 -16.15 -26.90
CA CYS A 69 10.40 -14.78 -27.40
C CYS A 69 9.83 -13.75 -26.40
N ARG A 70 8.89 -14.14 -25.54
CA ARG A 70 8.31 -13.28 -24.50
C ARG A 70 9.20 -13.13 -23.26
N ASP A 71 10.08 -14.08 -22.96
CA ASP A 71 10.92 -14.07 -21.74
C ASP A 71 12.08 -13.06 -21.84
N LEU A 72 11.80 -11.82 -21.41
CA LEU A 72 12.73 -10.69 -21.38
C LEU A 72 14.05 -10.96 -20.62
N ARG A 73 14.05 -11.91 -19.66
CA ARG A 73 15.26 -12.24 -18.89
C ARG A 73 16.33 -12.90 -19.75
N ARG A 74 15.91 -13.68 -20.76
CA ARG A 74 16.79 -14.44 -21.66
C ARG A 74 17.30 -13.62 -22.85
N LEU A 75 16.75 -12.42 -23.01
CA LEU A 75 17.02 -11.51 -24.12
C LEU A 75 18.19 -10.54 -23.86
N ARG A 76 18.83 -10.63 -22.68
CA ARG A 76 19.96 -9.81 -22.24
C ARG A 76 21.33 -10.25 -22.80
N ASP A 77 21.46 -11.47 -23.30
CA ASP A 77 22.78 -12.10 -23.51
C ASP A 77 23.23 -12.28 -24.98
N THR A 78 22.42 -11.92 -25.99
CA THR A 78 22.66 -12.46 -27.34
C THR A 78 22.83 -11.46 -28.49
N ASP A 79 22.65 -10.15 -28.29
CA ASP A 79 22.78 -9.20 -29.41
C ASP A 79 23.09 -7.75 -28.99
N ASN A 80 23.91 -7.04 -29.79
CA ASN A 80 24.40 -5.68 -29.51
C ASN A 80 23.36 -4.56 -29.77
N HIS A 81 22.16 -4.89 -30.27
CA HIS A 81 21.13 -3.90 -30.60
C HIS A 81 20.11 -3.77 -29.47
N LEU A 82 20.03 -2.56 -28.89
CA LEU A 82 19.11 -2.25 -27.79
C LEU A 82 17.66 -2.07 -28.22
N ILE A 83 17.44 -1.78 -29.50
CA ILE A 83 16.12 -1.79 -30.14
C ILE A 83 16.23 -2.79 -31.27
N ARG A 84 15.30 -3.75 -31.36
CA ARG A 84 15.32 -4.81 -32.37
C ARG A 84 13.92 -5.31 -32.70
N PHE A 85 13.77 -5.81 -33.92
CA PHE A 85 12.54 -6.33 -34.49
C PHE A 85 12.78 -7.78 -34.88
N HIS A 86 11.95 -8.72 -34.44
CA HIS A 86 12.02 -10.13 -34.84
C HIS A 86 10.67 -10.54 -35.44
N LEU A 87 10.70 -11.15 -36.62
CA LEU A 87 9.50 -11.68 -37.27
C LEU A 87 9.44 -13.20 -37.09
N VAL A 88 8.29 -13.72 -36.65
CA VAL A 88 8.01 -15.15 -36.57
C VAL A 88 6.91 -15.49 -37.57
N ARG A 89 7.16 -16.44 -38.47
CA ARG A 89 6.16 -17.01 -39.37
C ARG A 89 5.61 -18.28 -38.74
N LEU A 90 4.29 -18.38 -38.63
CA LEU A 90 3.57 -19.48 -38.00
C LEU A 90 2.72 -20.22 -39.05
N PRO A 91 2.22 -21.44 -38.73
CA PRO A 91 1.28 -22.14 -39.60
C PRO A 91 0.05 -21.29 -39.95
N GLU A 92 -0.58 -21.62 -41.07
CA GLU A 92 -1.78 -20.94 -41.60
C GLU A 92 -1.53 -19.49 -42.04
N GLY A 93 -0.27 -19.11 -42.32
CA GLY A 93 0.08 -17.78 -42.79
C GLY A 93 0.12 -16.71 -41.69
N ARG A 94 -0.12 -17.09 -40.43
CA ARG A 94 -0.06 -16.19 -39.29
C ARG A 94 1.37 -15.68 -39.08
N ARG A 95 1.49 -14.41 -38.68
CA ARG A 95 2.79 -13.77 -38.43
C ARG A 95 2.77 -13.01 -37.11
N ARG A 96 3.92 -13.01 -36.43
CA ARG A 96 4.15 -12.25 -35.19
C ARG A 96 5.37 -11.36 -35.35
N LEU A 97 5.21 -10.07 -35.04
CA LEU A 97 6.34 -9.14 -34.95
C LEU A 97 6.61 -8.83 -33.48
N PHE A 98 7.81 -9.14 -33.03
CA PHE A 98 8.30 -8.78 -31.71
C PHE A 98 9.17 -7.53 -31.81
N ILE A 99 8.85 -6.52 -31.02
CA ILE A 99 9.62 -5.28 -30.90
C ILE A 99 10.21 -5.24 -29.49
N TYR A 100 11.52 -5.41 -29.41
CA TYR A 100 12.27 -5.29 -28.18
C TYR A 100 12.93 -3.92 -28.13
N TYR A 101 12.85 -3.26 -27.00
CA TYR A 101 13.55 -2.01 -26.75
C TYR A 101 14.07 -2.01 -25.32
N ASN A 102 15.24 -1.43 -25.12
CA ASN A 102 15.78 -1.07 -23.83
C ASN A 102 15.54 0.43 -23.61
N ALA A 103 14.98 0.80 -22.46
CA ALA A 103 14.68 2.20 -22.13
C ALA A 103 15.93 3.11 -22.14
N LEU A 104 17.13 2.53 -21.99
CA LEU A 104 18.41 3.26 -22.16
C LEU A 104 18.64 3.81 -23.57
N ALA A 105 17.97 3.25 -24.58
CA ALA A 105 18.14 3.64 -25.99
C ALA A 105 17.04 4.59 -26.48
N ALA A 106 15.82 4.42 -25.98
CA ALA A 106 14.66 5.19 -26.40
C ALA A 106 13.60 5.24 -25.30
N ASP A 107 13.07 6.44 -25.07
CA ASP A 107 11.85 6.65 -24.30
C ASP A 107 10.59 6.32 -25.12
N ALA A 108 9.42 6.31 -24.47
CA ALA A 108 8.15 6.03 -25.13
C ALA A 108 7.86 7.03 -26.27
N SER A 109 8.19 8.32 -26.06
CA SER A 109 8.05 9.36 -27.09
C SER A 109 8.90 9.05 -28.34
N SER A 110 10.14 8.59 -28.17
CA SER A 110 11.02 8.15 -29.25
C SER A 110 10.48 6.92 -29.97
N LEU A 111 9.94 5.93 -29.25
CA LEU A 111 9.34 4.76 -29.89
C LEU A 111 8.14 5.16 -30.76
N ILE A 112 7.34 6.11 -30.30
CA ILE A 112 6.21 6.65 -31.07
C ILE A 112 6.69 7.36 -32.33
N LEU A 113 7.72 8.20 -32.21
CA LEU A 113 8.37 8.83 -33.36
C LEU A 113 8.88 7.79 -34.36
N LEU A 114 9.61 6.79 -33.89
CA LEU A 114 10.15 5.70 -34.71
C LEU A 114 9.05 4.98 -35.49
N VAL A 115 7.93 4.69 -34.81
CA VAL A 115 6.79 4.00 -35.41
C VAL A 115 6.07 4.87 -36.44
N ASN A 116 5.96 6.18 -36.21
CA ASN A 116 5.35 7.10 -37.15
C ASN A 116 6.22 7.30 -38.41
N GLU A 117 7.53 7.42 -38.25
CA GLU A 117 8.45 7.41 -39.40
C GLU A 117 8.40 6.06 -40.14
N MET A 118 8.35 4.94 -39.42
CA MET A 118 8.18 3.61 -40.01
C MET A 118 6.92 3.52 -40.85
N LYS A 119 5.78 3.99 -40.33
CA LYS A 119 4.50 4.04 -41.05
C LYS A 119 4.63 4.84 -42.33
N THR A 120 5.21 6.02 -42.24
CA THR A 120 5.40 6.94 -43.38
C THR A 120 6.25 6.30 -44.48
N LEU A 121 7.42 5.78 -44.11
CA LEU A 121 8.34 5.13 -45.05
C LEU A 121 7.78 3.83 -45.63
N TYR A 122 6.96 3.09 -44.87
CA TYR A 122 6.33 1.87 -45.35
C TYR A 122 5.19 2.14 -46.35
N GLN A 123 4.38 3.18 -46.09
CA GLN A 123 3.27 3.57 -46.97
C GLN A 123 3.75 4.31 -48.22
N HIS A 124 4.82 5.11 -48.09
CA HIS A 124 5.40 5.94 -49.14
C HIS A 124 6.91 5.69 -49.26
N PRO A 125 7.34 4.57 -49.87
CA PRO A 125 8.75 4.19 -49.95
C PRO A 125 9.66 5.23 -50.61
N GLU A 126 9.11 6.06 -51.50
CA GLU A 126 9.78 7.17 -52.18
C GLU A 126 10.07 8.38 -51.28
N THR A 127 9.43 8.46 -50.11
CA THR A 127 9.60 9.58 -49.18
C THR A 127 11.04 9.63 -48.67
N GLU A 128 11.73 10.76 -48.79
CA GLU A 128 13.01 11.01 -48.16
C GLU A 128 12.84 11.83 -46.88
N LEU A 129 13.28 11.30 -45.74
CA LEU A 129 13.28 12.03 -44.47
C LEU A 129 14.49 12.96 -44.41
N ALA A 130 14.28 14.22 -44.02
CA ALA A 130 15.33 15.23 -43.94
C ALA A 130 16.49 14.78 -43.02
N PRO A 131 17.75 14.82 -43.46
CA PRO A 131 18.88 14.30 -42.69
C PRO A 131 19.00 14.99 -41.33
N LEU A 132 19.32 14.22 -40.30
CA LEU A 132 19.53 14.74 -38.94
C LEU A 132 20.95 15.29 -38.82
N SER A 133 21.08 16.53 -38.37
CA SER A 133 22.35 17.19 -38.09
C SER A 133 22.80 17.03 -36.63
N LEU A 134 21.88 16.58 -35.78
CA LEU A 134 22.09 16.35 -34.35
C LEU A 134 22.01 14.85 -34.03
N SER A 135 22.84 14.39 -33.10
CA SER A 135 22.69 13.07 -32.47
C SER A 135 22.27 13.20 -31.00
N PHE A 136 21.72 12.12 -30.42
CA PHE A 136 21.37 12.10 -29.00
C PHE A 136 22.59 12.36 -28.08
N ARG A 137 23.80 11.94 -28.50
CA ARG A 137 25.06 12.29 -27.80
C ARG A 137 25.20 13.79 -27.64
N ASP A 138 24.90 14.57 -28.68
CA ASP A 138 25.06 16.01 -28.66
C ASP A 138 24.04 16.67 -27.71
N TYR A 139 22.83 16.11 -27.64
CA TYR A 139 21.82 16.50 -26.64
C TYR A 139 22.30 16.26 -25.20
N VAL A 140 22.85 15.07 -24.90
CA VAL A 140 23.39 14.75 -23.57
C VAL A 140 24.55 15.69 -23.19
N LEU A 141 25.42 16.04 -24.15
CA LEU A 141 26.49 17.01 -23.92
C LEU A 141 25.95 18.42 -23.65
N ALA A 142 24.90 18.83 -24.37
CA ALA A 142 24.21 20.10 -24.13
C ALA A 142 23.54 20.13 -22.75
N GLU A 143 22.89 19.05 -22.33
CA GLU A 143 22.28 18.93 -21.00
C GLU A 143 23.32 19.05 -19.88
N LYS A 144 24.48 18.40 -20.05
CA LYS A 144 25.59 18.51 -19.10
C LYS A 144 26.08 19.96 -18.99
N ALA A 145 26.21 20.67 -20.11
CA ALA A 145 26.60 22.08 -20.10
C ALA A 145 25.53 22.97 -19.44
N TYR A 146 24.24 22.64 -19.65
CA TYR A 146 23.10 23.36 -19.09
C TYR A 146 23.06 23.39 -17.56
N ARG A 147 23.73 22.45 -16.87
CA ARG A 147 23.83 22.45 -15.40
C ARG A 147 24.43 23.74 -14.82
N SER A 148 25.27 24.43 -15.59
CA SER A 148 25.84 25.74 -15.21
C SER A 148 24.91 26.93 -15.46
N HIS A 149 23.79 26.72 -16.14
CA HIS A 149 22.87 27.78 -16.52
C HIS A 149 22.09 28.30 -15.29
N PRO A 150 21.82 29.62 -15.18
CA PRO A 150 21.09 30.17 -14.03
C PRO A 150 19.71 29.56 -13.79
N ALA A 151 19.05 29.06 -14.85
CA ALA A 151 17.77 28.38 -14.71
C ALA A 151 17.89 27.03 -13.99
N TYR A 152 18.97 26.27 -14.24
CA TYR A 152 19.24 25.04 -13.52
C TYR A 152 19.51 25.33 -12.04
N GLN A 153 20.31 26.35 -11.72
CA GLN A 153 20.58 26.76 -10.34
C GLN A 153 19.31 27.17 -9.57
N ARG A 154 18.35 27.83 -10.23
CA ARG A 154 17.04 28.13 -9.63
C ARG A 154 16.23 26.87 -9.34
N ALA A 155 16.23 25.91 -10.26
CA ALA A 155 15.59 24.61 -10.05
C ALA A 155 16.24 23.82 -8.91
N GLU A 156 17.57 23.82 -8.84
CA GLU A 156 18.32 23.18 -7.77
C GLU A 156 17.99 23.81 -6.41
N ALA A 157 17.98 25.14 -6.29
CA ALA A 157 17.60 25.83 -5.07
C ALA A 157 16.16 25.53 -4.64
N TYR A 158 15.23 25.42 -5.59
CA TYR A 158 13.84 25.03 -5.33
C TYR A 158 13.74 23.64 -4.69
N TRP A 159 14.42 22.64 -5.26
CA TRP A 159 14.38 21.27 -4.74
C TRP A 159 15.15 21.12 -3.43
N GLN A 160 16.30 21.78 -3.29
CA GLN A 160 17.08 21.80 -2.04
C GLN A 160 16.25 22.32 -0.86
N ALA A 161 15.48 23.39 -1.07
CA ALA A 161 14.60 23.96 -0.04
C ALA A 161 13.47 23.02 0.41
N ARG A 162 13.21 21.94 -0.33
CA ARG A 162 12.15 20.95 -0.05
C ARG A 162 12.65 19.63 0.51
N LEU A 163 13.97 19.39 0.58
CA LEU A 163 14.51 18.09 1.02
C LEU A 163 14.07 17.72 2.46
N ASP A 164 13.82 18.69 3.32
CA ASP A 164 13.32 18.44 4.68
C ASP A 164 11.82 18.10 4.71
N SER A 165 11.01 18.72 3.85
CA SER A 165 9.54 18.60 3.88
C SER A 165 8.98 17.58 2.89
N LEU A 166 9.75 17.20 1.87
CA LEU A 166 9.28 16.28 0.82
C LEU A 166 9.00 14.90 1.44
N PRO A 167 7.76 14.39 1.39
CA PRO A 167 7.44 13.12 2.03
C PRO A 167 8.07 11.94 1.28
N ALA A 168 8.11 10.78 1.94
CA ALA A 168 8.51 9.53 1.30
C ALA A 168 7.42 9.02 0.33
N ALA A 169 7.69 7.91 -0.35
CA ALA A 169 6.68 7.19 -1.12
C ALA A 169 5.51 6.70 -0.25
N PRO A 170 4.34 6.37 -0.86
CA PRO A 170 3.24 5.74 -0.15
C PRO A 170 3.72 4.47 0.58
N GLN A 171 3.38 4.35 1.87
CA GLN A 171 3.75 3.21 2.71
C GLN A 171 2.69 2.11 2.58
N LEU A 172 2.67 1.46 1.41
CA LEU A 172 1.73 0.40 1.05
C LEU A 172 1.98 -0.88 1.85
N PRO A 173 0.96 -1.75 2.03
CA PRO A 173 1.12 -3.00 2.74
C PRO A 173 1.91 -3.99 1.87
N LEU A 174 3.13 -4.30 2.29
CA LEU A 174 4.01 -5.25 1.61
C LEU A 174 4.05 -6.56 2.40
N ARG A 175 4.05 -7.70 1.70
CA ARG A 175 4.21 -9.02 2.34
C ARG A 175 5.66 -9.39 2.61
N THR A 176 6.60 -8.73 1.92
CA THR A 176 8.04 -8.99 1.99
C THR A 176 8.82 -7.71 1.72
N GLN A 177 10.11 -7.68 2.08
CA GLN A 177 10.97 -6.56 1.76
C GLN A 177 11.33 -6.55 0.27
N PRO A 178 11.38 -5.38 -0.40
CA PRO A 178 11.76 -5.26 -1.81
C PRO A 178 13.11 -5.92 -2.14
N SER A 179 14.07 -5.86 -1.21
CA SER A 179 15.40 -6.47 -1.36
C SER A 179 15.40 -7.99 -1.42
N GLN A 180 14.30 -8.65 -1.01
CA GLN A 180 14.17 -10.11 -0.98
C GLN A 180 13.43 -10.66 -2.20
N VAL A 181 12.96 -9.79 -3.11
CA VAL A 181 12.24 -10.22 -4.31
C VAL A 181 13.26 -10.53 -5.41
N GLU A 182 13.56 -11.82 -5.61
CA GLU A 182 14.44 -12.28 -6.69
C GLU A 182 13.72 -12.33 -8.05
N ASN A 183 12.39 -12.50 -8.05
CA ASN A 183 11.59 -12.66 -9.25
C ASN A 183 10.84 -11.36 -9.60
N THR A 184 11.16 -10.76 -10.74
CA THR A 184 10.48 -9.57 -11.28
C THR A 184 9.24 -9.96 -12.09
N ASP A 185 8.40 -10.82 -11.52
CA ASP A 185 7.12 -11.15 -12.16
C ASP A 185 6.15 -9.98 -11.97
N PHE A 186 6.05 -9.16 -13.01
CA PHE A 186 5.09 -8.06 -13.07
C PHE A 186 3.77 -8.59 -13.58
N GLY A 187 2.75 -8.53 -12.74
CA GLY A 187 1.38 -8.74 -13.18
C GLY A 187 0.75 -7.44 -13.63
N ARG A 188 -0.23 -7.59 -14.52
CA ARG A 188 -0.94 -6.48 -15.15
C ARG A 188 -2.40 -6.49 -14.74
N HIS A 189 -2.89 -5.32 -14.36
CA HIS A 189 -4.32 -5.02 -14.29
C HIS A 189 -4.63 -3.89 -15.26
N ASP A 190 -5.68 -4.03 -16.06
CA ASP A 190 -6.07 -3.01 -17.02
C ASP A 190 -7.59 -2.83 -17.05
N ALA A 191 -8.00 -1.63 -17.49
CA ALA A 191 -9.39 -1.28 -17.70
C ALA A 191 -9.48 -0.23 -18.79
N VAL A 192 -10.51 -0.37 -19.63
CA VAL A 192 -10.91 0.63 -20.62
C VAL A 192 -12.18 1.32 -20.11
N LEU A 193 -12.14 2.65 -20.05
CA LEU A 193 -13.30 3.50 -19.82
C LEU A 193 -13.77 4.02 -21.18
N PRO A 194 -14.98 3.62 -21.65
CA PRO A 194 -15.48 3.99 -22.96
C PRO A 194 -15.52 5.51 -23.20
N PRO A 195 -15.63 5.98 -24.46
CA PRO A 195 -15.54 7.41 -24.79
C PRO A 195 -16.53 8.30 -24.03
N ALA A 196 -17.72 7.79 -23.72
CA ALA A 196 -18.71 8.49 -22.91
C ALA A 196 -18.25 8.72 -21.46
N GLU A 197 -17.67 7.70 -20.83
CA GLU A 197 -17.14 7.79 -19.47
C GLU A 197 -15.92 8.71 -19.43
N TRP A 198 -15.02 8.57 -20.40
CA TRP A 198 -13.86 9.43 -20.52
C TRP A 198 -14.24 10.91 -20.70
N SER A 199 -15.20 11.20 -21.58
CA SER A 199 -15.71 12.57 -21.79
C SER A 199 -16.27 13.17 -20.51
N ALA A 200 -16.94 12.37 -19.67
CA ALA A 200 -17.45 12.83 -18.38
C ALA A 200 -16.32 13.14 -17.37
N ILE A 201 -15.24 12.36 -17.36
CA ILE A 201 -14.04 12.64 -16.56
C ILE A 201 -13.37 13.94 -17.05
N GLN A 202 -13.25 14.14 -18.37
CA GLN A 202 -12.73 15.39 -18.95
C GLN A 202 -13.61 16.60 -18.57
N ALA A 203 -14.93 16.44 -18.56
CA ALA A 203 -15.86 17.48 -18.11
C ALA A 203 -15.70 17.79 -16.62
N THR A 204 -15.43 16.79 -15.78
CA THR A 204 -15.08 16.99 -14.38
C THR A 204 -13.78 17.77 -14.23
N ALA A 205 -12.74 17.42 -14.99
CA ALA A 205 -11.48 18.16 -15.01
C ALA A 205 -11.69 19.64 -15.39
N ALA A 206 -12.46 19.90 -16.45
CA ALA A 206 -12.82 21.24 -16.90
C ALA A 206 -13.57 22.04 -15.83
N ARG A 207 -14.56 21.43 -15.15
CA ARG A 207 -15.31 22.06 -14.06
C ARG A 207 -14.43 22.42 -12.87
N LEU A 208 -13.46 21.58 -12.54
CA LEU A 208 -12.47 21.82 -11.49
C LEU A 208 -11.35 22.77 -11.93
N SER A 209 -11.33 23.21 -13.20
CA SER A 209 -10.24 23.99 -13.81
C SER A 209 -8.87 23.32 -13.68
N VAL A 210 -8.85 21.99 -13.81
CA VAL A 210 -7.63 21.17 -13.79
C VAL A 210 -7.48 20.33 -15.05
N THR A 211 -6.28 19.79 -15.28
CA THR A 211 -6.07 18.84 -16.37
C THR A 211 -6.67 17.46 -16.06
N PRO A 212 -7.05 16.66 -17.07
CA PRO A 212 -7.51 15.30 -16.85
C PRO A 212 -6.48 14.41 -16.12
N THR A 213 -5.18 14.59 -16.40
CA THR A 213 -4.09 13.92 -15.68
C THR A 213 -4.15 14.22 -14.17
N VAL A 214 -4.47 15.45 -13.78
CA VAL A 214 -4.62 15.81 -12.35
C VAL A 214 -5.82 15.12 -11.71
N VAL A 215 -6.95 14.98 -12.41
CA VAL A 215 -8.10 14.23 -11.87
C VAL A 215 -7.73 12.78 -11.62
N ILE A 216 -7.07 12.14 -12.58
CA ILE A 216 -6.58 10.77 -12.45
C ILE A 216 -5.58 10.65 -11.30
N ALA A 217 -4.63 11.59 -11.19
CA ALA A 217 -3.66 11.65 -10.10
C ALA A 217 -4.36 11.81 -8.74
N GLY A 218 -5.43 12.61 -8.65
CA GLY A 218 -6.24 12.77 -7.44
C GLY A 218 -6.94 11.47 -7.03
N VAL A 219 -7.57 10.78 -7.99
CA VAL A 219 -8.22 9.48 -7.73
C VAL A 219 -7.20 8.39 -7.37
N LEU A 220 -6.06 8.35 -8.05
CA LEU A 220 -4.95 7.45 -7.72
C LEU A 220 -4.42 7.73 -6.31
N SER A 221 -4.17 9.01 -5.99
CA SER A 221 -3.66 9.40 -4.67
C SER A 221 -4.64 9.05 -3.57
N ARG A 222 -5.94 9.27 -3.78
CA ARG A 222 -6.95 8.88 -2.80
C ARG A 222 -7.01 7.37 -2.62
N THR A 223 -6.93 6.61 -3.71
CA THR A 223 -6.83 5.15 -3.66
C THR A 223 -5.62 4.75 -2.82
N LEU A 224 -4.42 5.23 -3.15
CA LEU A 224 -3.19 4.87 -2.43
C LEU A 224 -3.25 5.25 -0.94
N ALA A 225 -3.87 6.38 -0.60
CA ALA A 225 -4.04 6.83 0.78
C ALA A 225 -4.90 5.89 1.64
N LEU A 226 -5.83 5.13 1.04
CA LEU A 226 -6.63 4.15 1.77
C LEU A 226 -5.83 2.92 2.22
N TRP A 227 -4.73 2.59 1.51
CA TRP A 227 -3.85 1.47 1.85
C TRP A 227 -2.50 1.91 2.44
N SER A 228 -2.15 3.20 2.33
CA SER A 228 -0.91 3.75 2.90
C SER A 228 -1.09 4.07 4.39
N SER A 229 -0.05 3.89 5.19
CA SER A 229 -0.04 4.33 6.61
C SER A 229 -0.11 5.86 6.78
N SER A 230 0.14 6.61 5.70
CA SER A 230 0.10 8.07 5.62
C SER A 230 -0.64 8.50 4.35
N ALA A 231 -1.44 9.55 4.46
CA ALA A 231 -2.05 10.24 3.32
C ALA A 231 -1.16 11.37 2.75
N HIS A 232 -0.01 11.66 3.37
CA HIS A 232 1.02 12.56 2.84
C HIS A 232 2.18 11.72 2.27
N PHE A 233 2.39 11.79 0.96
CA PHE A 233 3.41 11.02 0.25
C PHE A 233 3.81 11.66 -1.08
N SER A 234 4.89 11.15 -1.68
CA SER A 234 5.34 11.54 -3.01
C SER A 234 5.06 10.47 -4.06
N LEU A 235 4.54 10.90 -5.21
CA LEU A 235 4.40 10.09 -6.42
C LEU A 235 5.54 10.43 -7.38
N ASN A 236 5.97 9.43 -8.15
CA ASN A 236 6.95 9.62 -9.21
C ASN A 236 6.22 9.82 -10.54
N LEU A 237 6.37 10.97 -11.19
CA LEU A 237 5.68 11.27 -12.44
C LEU A 237 6.66 11.19 -13.61
N THR A 238 6.30 10.40 -14.62
CA THR A 238 7.07 10.25 -15.85
C THR A 238 6.76 11.41 -16.80
N LEU A 239 7.81 12.05 -17.32
CA LEU A 239 7.76 13.17 -18.26
C LEU A 239 8.71 12.91 -19.43
N PHE A 240 8.45 13.57 -20.57
CA PHE A 240 9.35 13.57 -21.72
C PHE A 240 9.99 14.95 -21.86
N ASN A 241 11.21 15.10 -21.37
CA ASN A 241 11.87 16.41 -21.29
C ASN A 241 12.75 16.65 -22.51
N ARG A 242 12.12 16.90 -23.66
CA ARG A 242 12.80 17.31 -24.90
C ARG A 242 12.95 18.83 -24.95
N GLN A 243 14.09 19.34 -24.47
CA GLN A 243 14.37 20.77 -24.53
C GLN A 243 14.63 21.19 -25.99
N PRO A 244 13.93 22.19 -26.54
CA PRO A 244 14.02 22.58 -27.94
C PRO A 244 15.27 23.41 -28.23
N TRP A 245 16.45 22.93 -27.83
CA TRP A 245 17.73 23.60 -28.03
C TRP A 245 18.22 23.58 -29.48
N HIS A 246 17.66 22.69 -30.30
CA HIS A 246 17.99 22.56 -31.72
C HIS A 246 16.74 22.08 -32.50
N PRO A 247 16.54 22.50 -33.77
CA PRO A 247 15.38 22.10 -34.59
C PRO A 247 15.16 20.59 -34.64
N ASP A 248 16.23 19.81 -34.83
CA ASP A 248 16.17 18.35 -34.97
C ASP A 248 15.85 17.59 -33.66
N VAL A 249 15.81 18.23 -32.48
CA VAL A 249 15.64 17.51 -31.19
C VAL A 249 14.34 16.70 -31.14
N MET A 250 13.28 17.22 -31.76
CA MET A 250 11.98 16.54 -31.79
C MET A 250 11.98 15.33 -32.74
N ASP A 251 12.98 15.22 -33.62
CA ASP A 251 13.09 14.19 -34.66
C ASP A 251 14.19 13.17 -34.37
N ILE A 252 14.93 13.29 -33.27
CA ILE A 252 15.93 12.29 -32.86
C ILE A 252 15.36 11.28 -31.87
N ILE A 253 15.84 10.04 -31.99
CA ILE A 253 15.57 8.95 -31.04
C ILE A 253 16.57 9.02 -29.89
N GLY A 254 16.10 8.85 -28.66
CA GLY A 254 16.91 8.81 -27.45
C GLY A 254 16.09 8.65 -26.18
N ASP A 255 16.75 8.51 -25.05
CA ASP A 255 16.07 8.51 -23.75
C ASP A 255 15.92 9.94 -23.24
N PHE A 256 14.78 10.58 -23.52
CA PHE A 256 14.42 11.89 -22.96
C PHE A 256 13.53 11.76 -21.71
N THR A 257 13.41 10.55 -21.15
CA THR A 257 12.62 10.31 -19.96
C THR A 257 13.19 11.14 -18.83
N SER A 258 12.35 12.00 -18.26
CA SER A 258 12.63 12.67 -17.00
C SER A 258 11.55 12.30 -16.00
N LEU A 259 11.92 12.38 -14.73
CA LEU A 259 11.03 12.09 -13.62
C LEU A 259 10.84 13.38 -12.81
N THR A 260 9.69 13.54 -12.18
CA THR A 260 9.50 14.55 -11.13
C THR A 260 8.81 13.94 -9.92
N LEU A 261 9.19 14.38 -8.73
CA LEU A 261 8.57 13.92 -7.49
C LEU A 261 7.43 14.86 -7.12
N LEU A 262 6.20 14.37 -7.29
CA LEU A 262 5.00 15.11 -6.95
C LEU A 262 4.62 14.84 -5.50
N GLU A 263 4.66 15.87 -4.67
CA GLU A 263 4.12 15.82 -3.30
C GLU A 263 2.60 15.87 -3.31
N VAL A 264 1.95 14.98 -2.55
CA VAL A 264 0.49 14.91 -2.44
C VAL A 264 0.06 14.77 -0.98
N GLN A 265 -0.94 15.56 -0.60
CA GLN A 265 -1.69 15.43 0.65
C GLN A 265 -3.11 14.92 0.34
N ALA A 266 -3.37 13.64 0.54
CA ALA A 266 -4.60 12.94 0.12
C ALA A 266 -5.63 12.72 1.25
N ASP A 267 -5.75 13.69 2.16
CA ASP A 267 -6.64 13.60 3.33
C ASP A 267 -8.14 13.80 2.99
N SER A 268 -8.42 14.48 1.88
CA SER A 268 -9.78 14.86 1.49
C SER A 268 -10.38 13.86 0.51
N ASP A 269 -11.61 13.41 0.80
CA ASP A 269 -12.46 12.67 -0.15
C ASP A 269 -13.05 13.56 -1.27
N ASP A 270 -12.95 14.89 -1.12
CA ASP A 270 -13.47 15.85 -2.08
C ASP A 270 -12.39 16.26 -3.09
N LEU A 271 -12.54 15.79 -4.33
CA LEU A 271 -11.65 16.11 -5.43
C LEU A 271 -11.63 17.59 -5.80
N SER A 272 -12.66 18.36 -5.44
CA SER A 272 -12.66 19.81 -5.66
C SER A 272 -11.63 20.55 -4.79
N VAL A 273 -11.14 19.92 -3.73
CA VAL A 273 -10.05 20.42 -2.88
C VAL A 273 -8.73 19.77 -3.29
N LEU A 274 -8.72 18.44 -3.45
CA LEU A 274 -7.51 17.67 -3.71
C LEU A 274 -6.89 18.00 -5.08
N CYS A 275 -7.69 18.02 -6.15
CA CYS A 275 -7.17 18.18 -7.50
C CYS A 275 -6.52 19.56 -7.74
N PRO A 276 -7.13 20.70 -7.33
CA PRO A 276 -6.46 21.99 -7.46
C PRO A 276 -5.14 22.09 -6.68
N ALA A 277 -5.07 21.49 -5.48
CA ALA A 277 -3.83 21.45 -4.71
C ALA A 277 -2.73 20.65 -5.43
N ILE A 278 -3.08 19.47 -5.96
CA ILE A 278 -2.18 18.66 -6.79
C ILE A 278 -1.71 19.45 -8.03
N GLN A 279 -2.61 20.10 -8.77
CA GLN A 279 -2.25 20.87 -9.96
C GLN A 279 -1.30 22.01 -9.62
N HIS A 280 -1.58 22.75 -8.55
CA HIS A 280 -0.74 23.87 -8.14
C HIS A 280 0.67 23.40 -7.76
N GLN A 281 0.78 22.30 -7.01
CA GLN A 281 2.08 21.72 -6.67
C GLN A 281 2.80 21.20 -7.93
N LEU A 282 2.11 20.45 -8.77
CA LEU A 282 2.64 19.94 -10.05
C LEU A 282 3.18 21.07 -10.93
N PHE A 283 2.46 22.19 -11.09
CA PHE A 283 2.93 23.30 -11.92
C PHE A 283 4.18 23.97 -11.35
N ARG A 284 4.32 24.05 -10.02
CA ARG A 284 5.56 24.51 -9.39
C ARG A 284 6.71 23.54 -9.67
N ASP A 285 6.46 22.23 -9.59
CA ASP A 285 7.45 21.20 -9.89
C ASP A 285 7.87 21.26 -11.38
N LEU A 286 6.91 21.38 -12.29
CA LEU A 286 7.13 21.49 -13.73
C LEU A 286 7.91 22.76 -14.13
N SER A 287 7.84 23.82 -13.32
CA SER A 287 8.64 25.05 -13.54
C SER A 287 10.12 24.87 -13.20
N HIS A 288 10.51 23.74 -12.59
CA HIS A 288 11.86 23.43 -12.11
C HIS A 288 12.37 22.08 -12.64
N LEU A 289 11.93 21.67 -13.84
CA LEU A 289 12.32 20.41 -14.50
C LEU A 289 13.78 20.30 -14.93
N ALA A 290 14.56 21.38 -14.79
CA ALA A 290 15.99 21.33 -15.07
C ALA A 290 16.72 20.33 -14.16
N VAL A 291 16.20 20.06 -12.95
CA VAL A 291 16.69 19.01 -12.06
C VAL A 291 15.70 17.84 -12.10
N SER A 292 16.19 16.66 -12.47
CA SER A 292 15.37 15.44 -12.55
C SER A 292 15.00 14.91 -11.17
N GLY A 293 13.88 14.19 -11.08
CA GLY A 293 13.45 13.48 -9.88
C GLY A 293 14.47 12.44 -9.40
N VAL A 294 15.30 11.89 -10.29
CA VAL A 294 16.43 11.02 -9.94
C VAL A 294 17.51 11.80 -9.19
N ASP A 295 17.86 13.00 -9.67
CA ASP A 295 18.80 13.89 -8.99
C ASP A 295 18.24 14.36 -7.64
N VAL A 296 16.94 14.68 -7.56
CA VAL A 296 16.27 15.02 -6.29
C VAL A 296 16.29 13.84 -5.32
N LEU A 297 15.94 12.63 -5.75
CA LEU A 297 15.97 11.42 -4.92
C LEU A 297 17.39 11.13 -4.43
N ARG A 298 18.40 11.28 -5.28
CA ARG A 298 19.81 11.15 -4.89
C ARG A 298 20.20 12.17 -3.81
N GLN A 299 19.81 13.42 -3.96
CA GLN A 299 20.04 14.46 -2.96
C GLN A 299 19.31 14.14 -1.64
N LEU A 300 18.06 13.65 -1.72
CA LEU A 300 17.25 13.29 -0.56
C LEU A 300 17.86 12.13 0.24
N ARG A 301 18.32 11.07 -0.43
CA ARG A 301 19.04 9.94 0.20
C ARG A 301 20.28 10.40 0.96
N GLN A 302 21.04 11.31 0.35
CA GLN A 302 22.25 11.88 0.96
C GLN A 302 21.90 12.77 2.15
N HIS A 303 20.90 13.64 2.01
CA HIS A 303 20.47 14.59 3.04
C HIS A 303 19.90 13.90 4.28
N ARG A 304 19.12 12.82 4.10
CA ARG A 304 18.49 12.06 5.18
C ARG A 304 19.30 10.86 5.68
N SER A 305 20.43 10.55 5.06
CA SER A 305 21.23 9.34 5.34
C SER A 305 20.43 8.02 5.18
N GLU A 306 19.54 7.98 4.19
CA GLU A 306 18.69 6.83 3.87
C GLU A 306 19.03 6.30 2.46
N PRO A 307 20.06 5.46 2.29
CA PRO A 307 20.54 5.04 0.97
C PRO A 307 19.52 4.20 0.19
N ASP A 308 18.62 3.50 0.89
CA ASP A 308 17.63 2.59 0.32
C ASP A 308 16.28 3.26 0.02
N MET A 309 16.16 4.58 0.20
CA MET A 309 14.90 5.29 -0.08
C MET A 309 14.53 5.18 -1.56
N LEU A 310 13.30 4.76 -1.86
CA LEU A 310 12.77 4.64 -3.21
C LEU A 310 11.50 5.48 -3.39
N MET A 311 11.19 5.79 -4.65
CA MET A 311 9.93 6.38 -5.09
C MET A 311 9.29 5.42 -6.11
N PRO A 312 8.76 4.28 -5.64
CA PRO A 312 8.47 3.13 -6.48
C PRO A 312 7.05 3.12 -7.05
N VAL A 313 6.23 4.12 -6.72
CA VAL A 313 4.88 4.30 -7.28
C VAL A 313 4.96 5.37 -8.35
N VAL A 314 4.76 4.95 -9.59
CA VAL A 314 4.91 5.78 -10.79
C VAL A 314 3.54 6.08 -11.38
N LEU A 315 3.35 7.32 -11.85
CA LEU A 315 2.25 7.73 -12.71
C LEU A 315 2.83 8.16 -14.06
N THR A 316 2.50 7.39 -15.10
CA THR A 316 2.92 7.65 -16.48
C THR A 316 1.69 8.07 -17.29
N SER A 317 1.61 9.35 -17.66
CA SER A 317 0.47 9.89 -18.43
C SER A 317 0.90 10.33 -19.82
N THR A 318 0.28 9.77 -20.86
CA THR A 318 0.43 10.24 -22.25
C THR A 318 -0.76 11.07 -22.72
N LEU A 319 -1.64 11.46 -21.80
CA LEU A 319 -2.84 12.23 -22.10
C LEU A 319 -2.49 13.62 -22.62
N GLY A 320 -3.15 14.04 -23.71
CA GLY A 320 -2.95 15.36 -24.29
C GLY A 320 -1.64 15.55 -25.08
N LEU A 321 -0.84 14.49 -25.30
CA LEU A 321 0.39 14.54 -26.12
C LEU A 321 0.12 14.54 -27.64
N GLY A 322 -1.15 14.47 -28.07
CA GLY A 322 -1.59 14.58 -29.47
C GLY A 322 -1.92 13.24 -30.14
N ASP A 323 -2.51 13.32 -31.34
CA ASP A 323 -3.05 12.14 -32.07
C ASP A 323 -1.98 11.10 -32.42
N SER A 324 -0.71 11.52 -32.59
CA SER A 324 0.40 10.62 -32.90
C SER A 324 0.70 9.62 -31.79
N TYR A 325 0.19 9.84 -30.57
CA TYR A 325 0.31 8.94 -29.43
C TYR A 325 -0.87 7.94 -29.33
N ARG A 326 -1.89 8.07 -30.19
CA ARG A 326 -3.05 7.18 -30.24
C ARG A 326 -2.73 5.98 -31.14
N GLU A 327 -2.48 4.82 -30.53
CA GLU A 327 -2.28 3.52 -31.20
C GLU A 327 -1.31 3.53 -32.41
N PRO A 328 -0.04 3.93 -32.23
CA PRO A 328 0.90 4.14 -33.33
C PRO A 328 1.20 2.86 -34.13
N LEU A 329 1.08 1.69 -33.49
CA LEU A 329 1.42 0.38 -34.07
C LEU A 329 0.25 -0.28 -34.84
N SER A 330 -0.96 0.28 -34.79
CA SER A 330 -2.17 -0.30 -35.39
C SER A 330 -2.06 -0.59 -36.89
N PHE A 331 -1.23 0.17 -37.61
CA PHE A 331 -1.01 -0.06 -39.05
C PHE A 331 -0.23 -1.35 -39.36
N LEU A 332 0.55 -1.86 -38.40
CA LEU A 332 1.28 -3.13 -38.53
C LEU A 332 0.38 -4.31 -38.16
N GLY A 333 -0.50 -4.12 -37.18
CA GLY A 333 -1.50 -5.09 -36.77
C GLY A 333 -1.92 -4.97 -35.30
N GLU A 334 -2.52 -6.03 -34.77
CA GLU A 334 -3.10 -6.06 -33.42
C GLU A 334 -2.03 -6.31 -32.35
N SER A 335 -2.04 -5.51 -31.28
CA SER A 335 -1.14 -5.71 -30.14
C SER A 335 -1.65 -6.82 -29.23
N LEU A 336 -0.94 -7.95 -29.22
CA LEU A 336 -1.31 -9.12 -28.41
C LEU A 336 -0.70 -9.09 -27.01
N TYR A 337 0.48 -8.50 -26.88
CA TYR A 337 1.20 -8.46 -25.62
C TYR A 337 2.09 -7.23 -25.57
N SER A 338 2.12 -6.56 -24.41
CA SER A 338 3.04 -5.47 -24.13
C SER A 338 3.39 -5.51 -22.66
N GLN A 339 4.68 -5.47 -22.33
CA GLN A 339 5.14 -5.40 -20.94
C GLN A 339 6.36 -4.47 -20.85
N SER A 340 6.31 -3.57 -19.88
CA SER A 340 7.44 -2.78 -19.42
C SER A 340 7.96 -3.37 -18.11
N GLN A 341 9.28 -3.37 -17.92
CA GLN A 341 9.91 -3.76 -16.66
C GLN A 341 10.93 -2.69 -16.29
N THR A 342 10.61 -1.92 -15.25
CA THR A 342 11.50 -0.89 -14.72
C THR A 342 11.98 -1.32 -13.35
N PRO A 343 13.29 -1.52 -13.15
CA PRO A 343 13.84 -1.81 -11.83
C PRO A 343 13.38 -0.74 -10.81
N GLN A 344 13.18 -1.13 -9.56
CA GLN A 344 12.81 -0.23 -8.45
C GLN A 344 11.39 0.36 -8.51
N VAL A 345 10.60 0.06 -9.54
CA VAL A 345 9.17 0.39 -9.58
C VAL A 345 8.36 -0.79 -9.03
N TRP A 346 7.47 -0.53 -8.09
CA TRP A 346 6.58 -1.53 -7.51
C TRP A 346 5.21 -1.50 -8.16
N LEU A 347 4.77 -0.29 -8.55
CA LEU A 347 3.49 -0.04 -9.19
C LEU A 347 3.66 1.10 -10.20
N ASP A 348 3.41 0.82 -11.47
CA ASP A 348 3.35 1.82 -12.53
C ASP A 348 1.91 1.96 -13.03
N CYS A 349 1.31 3.11 -12.74
CA CYS A 349 -0.01 3.49 -13.23
C CYS A 349 0.18 4.24 -14.56
N GLN A 350 -0.13 3.57 -15.66
CA GLN A 350 -0.05 4.12 -17.01
C GLN A 350 -1.44 4.52 -17.50
N VAL A 351 -1.58 5.73 -18.03
CA VAL A 351 -2.83 6.22 -18.60
C VAL A 351 -2.62 6.78 -20.00
N SER A 352 -3.46 6.32 -20.93
CA SER A 352 -3.43 6.69 -22.34
C SER A 352 -4.83 6.85 -22.91
N GLU A 353 -4.95 7.62 -23.99
CA GLU A 353 -6.22 7.83 -24.70
C GLU A 353 -6.12 7.19 -26.09
N GLY A 354 -7.18 6.50 -26.50
CA GLY A 354 -7.31 5.88 -27.81
C GLY A 354 -8.75 5.91 -28.32
N PRO A 355 -9.05 5.26 -29.47
CA PRO A 355 -10.39 5.21 -30.04
C PRO A 355 -11.43 4.59 -29.10
N GLU A 356 -11.01 3.64 -28.27
CA GLU A 356 -11.88 2.96 -27.28
C GLU A 356 -12.12 3.79 -26.00
N GLY A 357 -11.48 4.96 -25.86
CA GLY A 357 -11.61 5.85 -24.70
C GLY A 357 -10.32 5.94 -23.88
N LEU A 358 -10.46 6.00 -22.56
CA LEU A 358 -9.32 6.06 -21.63
C LEU A 358 -8.90 4.64 -21.25
N THR A 359 -7.66 4.28 -21.55
CA THR A 359 -7.05 3.04 -21.08
C THR A 359 -6.23 3.34 -19.82
N VAL A 360 -6.44 2.55 -18.77
CA VAL A 360 -5.61 2.58 -17.56
C VAL A 360 -5.01 1.21 -17.31
N VAL A 361 -3.70 1.19 -17.08
CA VAL A 361 -2.93 -0.04 -16.84
C VAL A 361 -2.11 0.12 -15.57
N TRP A 362 -2.14 -0.87 -14.69
CA TRP A 362 -1.25 -1.03 -13.56
C TRP A 362 -0.33 -2.22 -13.83
N ASP A 363 0.96 -1.93 -14.06
CA ASP A 363 2.00 -2.95 -14.02
C ASP A 363 2.60 -2.96 -12.61
N ALA A 364 2.44 -4.07 -11.89
CA ALA A 364 2.81 -4.17 -10.48
C ALA A 364 3.66 -5.41 -10.17
N LEU A 365 4.61 -5.26 -9.24
CA LEU A 365 5.42 -6.36 -8.76
C LEU A 365 4.62 -7.24 -7.78
N HIS A 366 3.87 -8.20 -8.30
CA HIS A 366 2.94 -9.05 -7.53
C HIS A 366 3.61 -9.72 -6.34
N ALA A 367 4.88 -10.11 -6.48
CA ALA A 367 5.63 -10.78 -5.44
C ALA A 367 5.80 -9.93 -4.15
N LEU A 368 5.58 -8.62 -4.22
CA LEU A 368 5.75 -7.69 -3.11
C LEU A 368 4.48 -7.51 -2.27
N PHE A 369 3.30 -7.69 -2.86
CA PHE A 369 2.02 -7.38 -2.22
C PHE A 369 1.34 -8.64 -1.66
N PRO A 370 0.60 -8.54 -0.55
CA PRO A 370 -0.30 -9.60 -0.12
C PRO A 370 -1.35 -9.92 -1.20
N GLU A 371 -1.82 -11.16 -1.20
CA GLU A 371 -2.83 -11.62 -2.15
C GLU A 371 -4.12 -10.77 -2.08
N GLY A 372 -4.67 -10.40 -3.24
CA GLY A 372 -5.90 -9.61 -3.36
C GLY A 372 -5.77 -8.10 -3.09
N VAL A 373 -4.64 -7.62 -2.56
CA VAL A 373 -4.45 -6.18 -2.27
C VAL A 373 -4.43 -5.35 -3.56
N LEU A 374 -3.63 -5.76 -4.55
CA LEU A 374 -3.55 -5.05 -5.83
C LEU A 374 -4.89 -5.06 -6.57
N ASP A 375 -5.61 -6.20 -6.56
CA ASP A 375 -6.95 -6.33 -7.12
C ASP A 375 -7.93 -5.35 -6.47
N ALA A 376 -7.96 -5.30 -5.14
CA ALA A 376 -8.85 -4.42 -4.41
C ALA A 376 -8.54 -2.94 -4.65
N MET A 377 -7.25 -2.57 -4.69
CA MET A 377 -6.80 -1.22 -5.01
C MET A 377 -7.20 -0.82 -6.43
N PHE A 378 -6.96 -1.68 -7.43
CA PHE A 378 -7.28 -1.40 -8.83
C PHE A 378 -8.79 -1.33 -9.07
N GLN A 379 -9.57 -2.22 -8.46
CA GLN A 379 -11.03 -2.18 -8.50
C GLN A 379 -11.57 -0.90 -7.88
N HIS A 380 -11.03 -0.47 -6.74
CA HIS A 380 -11.42 0.80 -6.12
C HIS A 380 -11.10 1.98 -7.02
N PHE A 381 -9.86 2.06 -7.51
CA PHE A 381 -9.42 3.14 -8.40
C PHE A 381 -10.31 3.25 -9.65
N THR A 382 -10.58 2.15 -10.34
CA THR A 382 -11.43 2.13 -11.53
C THR A 382 -12.90 2.40 -11.21
N ALA A 383 -13.43 1.90 -10.09
CA ALA A 383 -14.77 2.21 -9.63
C ALA A 383 -14.93 3.71 -9.31
N SER A 384 -13.93 4.35 -8.70
CA SER A 384 -13.92 5.79 -8.43
C SER A 384 -13.89 6.61 -9.73
N LEU A 385 -13.13 6.19 -10.75
CA LEU A 385 -13.18 6.84 -12.07
C LEU A 385 -14.56 6.70 -12.72
N ARG A 386 -15.16 5.50 -12.71
CA ARG A 386 -16.51 5.26 -13.25
C ARG A 386 -17.61 5.98 -12.48
N TYR A 387 -17.43 6.16 -11.17
CA TYR A 387 -18.31 7.01 -10.36
C TYR A 387 -18.28 8.44 -10.90
N LEU A 388 -17.10 9.05 -11.08
CA LEU A 388 -16.99 10.39 -11.68
C LEU A 388 -17.54 10.48 -13.11
N ALA A 389 -17.53 9.37 -13.85
CA ALA A 389 -18.12 9.29 -15.17
C ALA A 389 -19.67 9.30 -15.16
N THR A 390 -20.28 8.81 -14.08
CA THR A 390 -21.74 8.64 -13.97
C THR A 390 -22.41 9.69 -13.08
N THR A 391 -21.64 10.37 -12.23
CA THR A 391 -22.12 11.44 -11.35
C THR A 391 -21.28 12.71 -11.47
N SER A 392 -21.90 13.86 -11.21
CA SER A 392 -21.20 15.14 -11.11
C SER A 392 -20.58 15.38 -9.71
N ALA A 393 -20.78 14.46 -8.76
CA ALA A 393 -20.24 14.59 -7.42
C ALA A 393 -18.71 14.47 -7.41
N THR A 394 -18.03 15.38 -6.70
CA THR A 394 -16.57 15.36 -6.52
C THR A 394 -16.13 14.60 -5.27
N ARG A 395 -17.09 14.27 -4.40
CA ARG A 395 -16.86 13.44 -3.23
C ARG A 395 -16.95 11.97 -3.62
N LEU A 396 -15.84 11.26 -3.45
CA LEU A 396 -15.76 9.83 -3.73
C LEU A 396 -16.52 9.01 -2.66
N PRO A 397 -17.09 7.84 -3.02
CA PRO A 397 -17.76 6.98 -2.06
C PRO A 397 -16.77 6.41 -1.04
N ALA A 398 -17.23 6.20 0.19
CA ALA A 398 -16.45 5.53 1.23
C ALA A 398 -16.19 4.07 0.85
N TYR A 399 -15.00 3.59 1.16
CA TYR A 399 -14.60 2.20 0.95
C TYR A 399 -15.14 1.32 2.10
N GLN A 400 -15.65 0.13 1.78
CA GLN A 400 -16.02 -0.93 2.74
C GLN A 400 -17.20 -0.71 3.72
N PRO A 401 -18.30 -0.01 3.38
CA PRO A 401 -19.44 0.08 4.30
C PRO A 401 -19.99 -1.31 4.68
N ASP A 402 -20.09 -2.22 3.71
CA ASP A 402 -20.66 -3.55 3.91
C ASP A 402 -19.76 -4.47 4.75
N TYR A 403 -18.44 -4.43 4.53
CA TYR A 403 -17.49 -5.22 5.31
C TYR A 403 -17.45 -4.77 6.77
N LEU A 404 -17.42 -3.45 7.03
CA LEU A 404 -17.46 -2.92 8.39
C LEU A 404 -18.78 -3.26 9.09
N ALA A 405 -19.91 -3.19 8.37
CA ALA A 405 -21.19 -3.59 8.91
C ALA A 405 -21.21 -5.09 9.27
N ALA A 406 -20.65 -5.96 8.42
CA ALA A 406 -20.56 -7.39 8.69
C ALA A 406 -19.61 -7.70 9.86
N TYR A 407 -18.44 -7.06 9.91
CA TYR A 407 -17.46 -7.24 10.99
C TYR A 407 -17.99 -6.74 12.35
N ASN A 408 -18.69 -5.61 12.37
CA ASN A 408 -19.31 -5.05 13.57
C ASN A 408 -20.69 -5.65 13.89
N GLY A 409 -21.13 -6.66 13.14
CA GLY A 409 -22.38 -7.41 13.36
C GLY A 409 -22.33 -8.31 14.59
N THR A 410 -21.84 -7.81 15.72
CA THR A 410 -21.63 -8.54 16.97
C THR A 410 -22.79 -8.43 17.96
N GLU A 411 -23.92 -7.83 17.54
CA GLU A 411 -25.11 -7.72 18.38
C GLU A 411 -25.73 -9.10 18.62
N HIS A 412 -25.73 -9.52 19.89
CA HIS A 412 -26.46 -10.69 20.34
C HIS A 412 -27.01 -10.46 21.75
N ALA A 413 -28.22 -10.94 22.01
CA ALA A 413 -28.85 -10.78 23.31
C ALA A 413 -28.12 -11.67 24.35
N LEU A 414 -27.52 -11.02 25.36
CA LEU A 414 -26.97 -11.71 26.53
C LEU A 414 -27.93 -11.56 27.72
N PRO A 415 -28.07 -12.58 28.58
CA PRO A 415 -28.84 -12.44 29.81
C PRO A 415 -28.27 -11.33 30.69
N VAL A 416 -29.12 -10.36 31.05
CA VAL A 416 -28.74 -9.25 31.93
C VAL A 416 -28.87 -9.72 33.37
N THR A 417 -27.74 -9.99 34.03
CA THR A 417 -27.68 -10.50 35.41
C THR A 417 -26.37 -10.13 36.10
N HIS A 418 -26.33 -10.16 37.42
CA HIS A 418 -25.10 -9.97 38.20
C HIS A 418 -24.20 -11.21 38.15
N LEU A 419 -22.88 -11.01 38.12
CA LEU A 419 -21.89 -12.08 37.96
C LEU A 419 -22.00 -13.22 39.00
N HIS A 420 -22.39 -12.90 40.23
CA HIS A 420 -22.46 -13.88 41.33
C HIS A 420 -23.75 -14.72 41.28
N LEU A 421 -24.84 -14.25 40.67
CA LEU A 421 -26.13 -14.95 40.69
C LEU A 421 -26.11 -16.32 39.99
N PRO A 422 -25.50 -16.48 38.80
CA PRO A 422 -25.36 -17.81 38.19
C PRO A 422 -24.57 -18.80 39.06
N ILE A 423 -23.60 -18.33 39.85
CA ILE A 423 -22.83 -19.18 40.78
C ILE A 423 -23.72 -19.66 41.93
N LEU A 424 -24.56 -18.78 42.48
CA LEU A 424 -25.52 -19.12 43.52
C LEU A 424 -26.57 -20.12 43.00
N ALA A 425 -27.12 -19.88 41.81
CA ALA A 425 -28.06 -20.79 41.17
C ALA A 425 -27.45 -22.18 40.96
N GLN A 426 -26.17 -22.24 40.58
CA GLN A 426 -25.46 -23.50 40.43
C GLN A 426 -25.24 -24.23 41.77
N ALA A 427 -25.04 -23.49 42.87
CA ALA A 427 -24.93 -24.07 44.20
C ALA A 427 -26.24 -24.66 44.72
N GLU A 428 -27.38 -24.08 44.34
CA GLU A 428 -28.70 -24.67 44.63
C GLU A 428 -28.97 -25.92 43.79
N GLN A 429 -28.65 -25.88 42.50
CA GLN A 429 -28.91 -26.99 41.58
C GLN A 429 -27.96 -28.17 41.80
N ARG A 430 -26.68 -27.90 42.10
CA ARG A 430 -25.61 -28.91 42.14
C ARG A 430 -24.67 -28.67 43.33
N PRO A 431 -25.17 -28.73 44.58
CA PRO A 431 -24.42 -28.32 45.77
C PRO A 431 -23.13 -29.13 46.00
N GLU A 432 -23.14 -30.43 45.72
CA GLU A 432 -22.00 -31.32 45.93
C GLU A 432 -21.03 -31.38 44.73
N ALA A 433 -21.34 -30.68 43.63
CA ALA A 433 -20.41 -30.61 42.51
C ALA A 433 -19.18 -29.77 42.89
N ILE A 434 -18.02 -30.18 42.41
CA ILE A 434 -16.75 -29.47 42.64
C ILE A 434 -16.80 -28.13 41.88
N ALA A 435 -16.50 -27.04 42.59
CA ALA A 435 -16.46 -25.67 42.07
C ALA A 435 -15.04 -25.11 41.99
N VAL A 436 -14.19 -25.39 42.98
CA VAL A 436 -12.81 -24.90 43.04
C VAL A 436 -11.88 -26.05 43.37
N VAL A 437 -10.77 -26.17 42.64
CA VAL A 437 -9.67 -27.09 42.93
C VAL A 437 -8.40 -26.27 43.05
N SER A 438 -7.77 -26.29 44.22
CA SER A 438 -6.45 -25.68 44.45
C SER A 438 -5.48 -26.72 45.03
N GLY A 439 -4.22 -26.30 45.23
CA GLY A 439 -3.21 -27.18 45.83
C GLY A 439 -3.51 -27.55 47.28
N GLU A 440 -4.17 -26.66 48.02
CA GLU A 440 -4.47 -26.83 49.45
C GLU A 440 -5.89 -27.34 49.72
N ARG A 441 -6.87 -27.03 48.84
CA ARG A 441 -8.27 -27.34 49.10
C ARG A 441 -9.08 -27.59 47.83
N THR A 442 -10.07 -28.48 47.93
CA THR A 442 -11.14 -28.63 46.94
C THR A 442 -12.45 -28.19 47.58
N LEU A 443 -13.19 -27.30 46.91
CA LEU A 443 -14.49 -26.80 47.36
C LEU A 443 -15.59 -27.27 46.41
N THR A 444 -16.69 -27.76 46.99
CA THR A 444 -17.95 -27.91 46.27
C THR A 444 -18.64 -26.55 46.13
N TYR A 445 -19.65 -26.42 45.26
CA TYR A 445 -20.43 -25.19 45.16
C TYR A 445 -21.07 -24.79 46.50
N ARG A 446 -21.58 -25.77 47.27
CA ARG A 446 -22.12 -25.53 48.62
C ARG A 446 -21.05 -24.95 49.54
N ALA A 447 -19.85 -25.53 49.55
CA ALA A 447 -18.76 -25.06 50.40
C ALA A 447 -18.29 -23.66 49.98
N LEU A 448 -18.12 -23.42 48.68
CA LEU A 448 -17.73 -22.11 48.14
C LEU A 448 -18.73 -21.01 48.55
N VAL A 449 -20.03 -21.23 48.33
CA VAL A 449 -21.06 -20.25 48.68
C VAL A 449 -21.16 -20.03 50.18
N ARG A 450 -20.98 -21.07 51.00
CA ARG A 450 -20.94 -20.95 52.47
C ARG A 450 -19.80 -20.04 52.93
N GLU A 451 -18.59 -20.27 52.43
CA GLU A 451 -17.39 -19.46 52.75
C GLU A 451 -17.57 -18.00 52.28
N ALA A 452 -18.05 -17.81 51.04
CA ALA A 452 -18.27 -16.48 50.48
C ALA A 452 -19.41 -15.72 51.18
N THR A 453 -20.49 -16.40 51.58
CA THR A 453 -21.61 -15.79 52.31
C THR A 453 -21.16 -15.28 53.68
N TYR A 454 -20.37 -16.07 54.41
CA TYR A 454 -19.82 -15.64 55.69
C TYR A 454 -18.96 -14.39 55.53
N LEU A 455 -18.05 -14.40 54.55
CA LEU A 455 -17.18 -13.25 54.28
C LEU A 455 -17.96 -12.03 53.78
N ALA A 456 -19.03 -12.22 53.00
CA ALA A 456 -19.89 -11.13 52.55
C ALA A 456 -20.57 -10.41 53.73
N HIS A 457 -21.06 -11.17 54.73
CA HIS A 457 -21.61 -10.57 55.95
C HIS A 457 -20.54 -9.82 56.76
N GLN A 458 -19.30 -10.33 56.80
CA GLN A 458 -18.20 -9.58 57.43
C GLN A 458 -17.91 -8.27 56.69
N LEU A 459 -17.93 -8.26 55.35
CA LEU A 459 -17.77 -7.03 54.58
C LEU A 459 -18.88 -6.02 54.91
N ASP A 460 -20.10 -6.50 55.11
CA ASP A 460 -21.25 -5.65 55.48
C ASP A 460 -21.11 -5.02 56.85
N GLU A 461 -20.66 -5.79 57.84
CA GLU A 461 -20.35 -5.28 59.18
C GLU A 461 -19.25 -4.21 59.17
N HIS A 462 -18.37 -4.23 58.16
CA HIS A 462 -17.32 -3.23 57.94
C HIS A 462 -17.75 -2.08 57.04
N GLY A 463 -19.05 -1.94 56.77
CA GLY A 463 -19.63 -0.78 56.08
C GLY A 463 -19.35 -0.74 54.58
N VAL A 464 -19.10 -1.90 53.96
CA VAL A 464 -18.96 -2.01 52.50
C VAL A 464 -20.32 -1.76 51.84
N THR A 465 -20.33 -0.88 50.84
CA THR A 465 -21.53 -0.49 50.08
C THR A 465 -21.31 -0.65 48.58
N PRO A 466 -22.37 -0.63 47.75
CA PRO A 466 -22.23 -0.55 46.31
C PRO A 466 -21.28 0.58 45.87
N ASN A 467 -20.54 0.34 44.78
CA ASN A 467 -19.48 1.20 44.23
C ASN A 467 -18.28 1.51 45.17
N SER A 468 -18.18 0.87 46.34
CA SER A 468 -16.94 0.87 47.12
C SER A 468 -15.95 -0.18 46.59
N LEU A 469 -14.65 0.10 46.73
CA LEU A 469 -13.59 -0.83 46.33
C LEU A 469 -13.07 -1.61 47.54
N VAL A 470 -13.15 -2.94 47.46
CA VAL A 470 -12.52 -3.85 48.41
C VAL A 470 -11.22 -4.36 47.79
N GLY A 471 -10.09 -4.09 48.44
CA GLY A 471 -8.79 -4.58 47.98
C GLY A 471 -8.69 -6.10 48.17
N VAL A 472 -8.31 -6.86 47.15
CA VAL A 472 -8.04 -8.29 47.26
C VAL A 472 -6.55 -8.51 47.05
N VAL A 473 -5.79 -8.58 48.16
CA VAL A 473 -4.33 -8.64 48.17
C VAL A 473 -3.88 -10.06 48.52
N MET A 474 -3.72 -10.88 47.47
CA MET A 474 -3.61 -12.34 47.59
C MET A 474 -2.71 -12.93 46.50
N GLN A 475 -2.22 -14.14 46.73
CA GLN A 475 -1.68 -15.00 45.68
C GLN A 475 -2.81 -15.91 45.14
N LYS A 476 -2.53 -16.70 44.10
CA LYS A 476 -3.53 -17.61 43.53
C LYS A 476 -3.77 -18.80 44.45
N ASP A 477 -4.94 -18.84 45.10
CA ASP A 477 -5.45 -20.00 45.83
C ASP A 477 -6.99 -19.88 46.02
N TRP A 478 -7.61 -20.84 46.70
CA TRP A 478 -9.06 -20.91 46.92
C TRP A 478 -9.60 -19.67 47.65
N GLU A 479 -8.82 -19.04 48.54
CA GLU A 479 -9.19 -17.82 49.26
C GLU A 479 -9.51 -16.67 48.31
N GLN A 480 -8.78 -16.55 47.19
CA GLN A 480 -8.99 -15.49 46.21
C GLN A 480 -10.35 -15.61 45.54
N VAL A 481 -10.78 -16.84 45.21
CA VAL A 481 -12.11 -17.09 44.62
C VAL A 481 -13.22 -16.77 45.62
N VAL A 482 -13.05 -17.17 46.88
CA VAL A 482 -13.98 -16.85 47.98
C VAL A 482 -14.07 -15.34 48.18
N ALA A 483 -12.93 -14.65 48.21
CA ALA A 483 -12.85 -13.20 48.39
C ALA A 483 -13.58 -12.44 47.27
N VAL A 484 -13.31 -12.77 46.01
CA VAL A 484 -13.98 -12.13 44.86
C VAL A 484 -15.48 -12.38 44.89
N LEU A 485 -15.91 -13.61 45.15
CA LEU A 485 -17.34 -13.93 45.22
C LEU A 485 -18.02 -13.19 46.39
N ALA A 486 -17.40 -13.13 47.56
CA ALA A 486 -17.92 -12.42 48.72
C ALA A 486 -18.05 -10.91 48.47
N VAL A 487 -17.05 -10.29 47.83
CA VAL A 487 -17.10 -8.87 47.45
C VAL A 487 -18.28 -8.61 46.50
N LEU A 488 -18.45 -9.43 45.46
CA LEU A 488 -19.58 -9.30 44.54
C LEU A 488 -20.93 -9.52 45.23
N MET A 489 -21.02 -10.47 46.16
CA MET A 489 -22.22 -10.73 46.97
C MET A 489 -22.52 -9.60 47.98
N SER A 490 -21.49 -8.87 48.43
CA SER A 490 -21.65 -7.69 49.29
C SER A 490 -22.15 -6.45 48.53
N GLY A 491 -22.15 -6.52 47.19
CA GLY A 491 -22.50 -5.42 46.29
C GLY A 491 -21.35 -4.48 45.93
N ALA A 492 -20.16 -4.67 46.50
CA ALA A 492 -18.99 -3.89 46.17
C ALA A 492 -18.22 -4.42 44.95
N ALA A 493 -17.26 -3.61 44.50
CA ALA A 493 -16.32 -3.97 43.46
C ALA A 493 -14.99 -4.42 44.08
N TYR A 494 -14.37 -5.45 43.50
CA TYR A 494 -13.04 -5.87 43.94
C TYR A 494 -11.93 -5.13 43.19
N LEU A 495 -10.86 -4.81 43.91
CA LEU A 495 -9.60 -4.31 43.36
C LEU A 495 -8.53 -5.39 43.57
N PRO A 496 -8.19 -6.18 42.54
CA PRO A 496 -7.19 -7.23 42.67
C PRO A 496 -5.79 -6.62 42.74
N ILE A 497 -5.02 -7.01 43.74
CA ILE A 497 -3.63 -6.60 43.92
C ILE A 497 -2.80 -7.85 44.15
N ASP A 498 -1.80 -8.05 43.30
CA ASP A 498 -0.85 -9.15 43.47
C ASP A 498 0.02 -8.90 44.71
N ALA A 499 -0.01 -9.85 45.64
CA ALA A 499 0.74 -9.77 46.89
C ALA A 499 2.27 -9.73 46.67
N ASP A 500 2.77 -10.24 45.55
CA ASP A 500 4.19 -10.27 45.21
C ASP A 500 4.69 -8.90 44.68
N GLN A 501 3.79 -7.94 44.45
CA GLN A 501 4.19 -6.58 44.10
C GLN A 501 4.96 -5.89 45.24
N PRO A 502 5.91 -5.00 44.91
CA PRO A 502 6.63 -4.22 45.92
C PRO A 502 5.67 -3.49 46.87
N PRO A 503 5.96 -3.39 48.18
CA PRO A 503 5.07 -2.77 49.16
C PRO A 503 4.58 -1.37 48.75
N ALA A 504 5.49 -0.51 48.29
CA ALA A 504 5.16 0.83 47.82
C ALA A 504 4.13 0.84 46.68
N ARG A 505 4.17 -0.17 45.79
CA ARG A 505 3.19 -0.31 44.70
C ARG A 505 1.83 -0.75 45.22
N ARG A 506 1.79 -1.69 46.17
CA ARG A 506 0.54 -2.15 46.80
C ARG A 506 -0.13 -1.01 47.57
N GLU A 507 0.63 -0.25 48.35
CA GLU A 507 0.17 0.94 49.07
C GLU A 507 -0.38 2.02 48.13
N GLN A 508 0.33 2.26 47.02
CA GLN A 508 -0.12 3.19 45.99
C GLN A 508 -1.48 2.76 45.42
N LEU A 509 -1.66 1.50 45.06
CA LEU A 509 -2.92 1.00 44.50
C LEU A 509 -4.09 1.07 45.51
N LEU A 510 -3.85 0.68 46.76
CA LEU A 510 -4.85 0.78 47.83
C LEU A 510 -5.26 2.24 48.08
N THR A 511 -4.29 3.15 48.10
CA THR A 511 -4.54 4.59 48.28
C THR A 511 -5.29 5.19 47.09
N SER A 512 -4.86 4.88 45.86
CA SER A 512 -5.52 5.35 44.64
C SER A 512 -6.96 4.83 44.52
N GLY A 513 -7.19 3.58 44.91
CA GLY A 513 -8.53 2.99 44.97
C GLY A 513 -9.38 3.46 46.16
N LYS A 514 -8.84 4.31 47.06
CA LYS A 514 -9.50 4.76 48.30
C LYS A 514 -10.08 3.58 49.10
N VAL A 515 -9.35 2.47 49.13
CA VAL A 515 -9.80 1.21 49.72
C VAL A 515 -9.94 1.37 51.24
N SER A 516 -11.14 1.12 51.77
CA SER A 516 -11.43 1.13 53.21
C SER A 516 -11.33 -0.25 53.86
N VAL A 517 -11.53 -1.31 53.08
CA VAL A 517 -11.44 -2.71 53.52
C VAL A 517 -10.59 -3.50 52.53
N ALA A 518 -9.62 -4.28 53.03
CA ALA A 518 -8.75 -5.13 52.23
C ALA A 518 -8.78 -6.57 52.74
N LEU A 519 -8.85 -7.51 51.82
CA LEU A 519 -8.83 -8.94 52.04
C LEU A 519 -7.43 -9.49 51.77
N THR A 520 -6.93 -10.34 52.65
CA THR A 520 -5.71 -11.13 52.43
C THR A 520 -5.90 -12.57 52.89
N GLN A 521 -4.93 -13.43 52.61
CA GLN A 521 -4.99 -14.86 52.87
C GLN A 521 -4.07 -15.25 54.03
N ARG A 522 -4.39 -16.35 54.73
CA ARG A 522 -3.72 -16.75 55.98
C ARG A 522 -2.21 -16.90 55.87
N CYS A 523 -1.71 -17.46 54.76
CA CYS A 523 -0.27 -17.70 54.58
C CYS A 523 0.56 -16.42 54.43
N LEU A 524 -0.10 -15.29 54.17
CA LEU A 524 0.51 -13.97 54.03
C LEU A 524 0.48 -13.13 55.32
N THR A 525 -0.28 -13.55 56.33
CA THR A 525 -0.38 -12.82 57.60
C THR A 525 0.99 -12.69 58.26
N GLY A 526 1.37 -11.46 58.61
CA GLY A 526 2.66 -11.17 59.24
C GLY A 526 3.86 -11.12 58.26
N ARG A 527 3.62 -11.19 56.95
CA ARG A 527 4.66 -11.02 55.91
C ARG A 527 4.78 -9.58 55.40
N GLY A 528 4.20 -8.61 56.09
CA GLY A 528 4.16 -7.21 55.64
C GLY A 528 3.23 -6.99 54.45
N ILE A 529 2.14 -7.77 54.38
CA ILE A 529 1.06 -7.48 53.42
C ILE A 529 0.18 -6.36 53.95
N GLU A 530 -0.14 -6.41 55.24
CA GLU A 530 -1.05 -5.49 55.91
C GLU A 530 -0.38 -4.11 56.12
N THR A 531 -0.88 -3.09 55.42
CA THR A 531 -0.40 -1.70 55.49
C THR A 531 -1.38 -0.83 56.29
N ALA A 532 -0.94 0.35 56.72
CA ALA A 532 -1.83 1.34 57.33
C ALA A 532 -2.87 1.85 56.30
N GLY A 533 -4.09 2.14 56.76
CA GLY A 533 -5.17 2.67 55.91
C GLY A 533 -6.44 1.82 55.98
N PRO A 534 -6.53 0.70 55.22
CA PRO A 534 -7.71 -0.15 55.20
C PRO A 534 -7.82 -1.04 56.45
N THR A 535 -9.03 -1.48 56.76
CA THR A 535 -9.26 -2.60 57.67
C THR A 535 -8.95 -3.91 56.97
N TRP A 536 -8.06 -4.72 57.54
CA TRP A 536 -7.63 -5.99 56.94
C TRP A 536 -8.44 -7.17 57.47
N LEU A 537 -9.07 -7.91 56.56
CA LEU A 537 -9.71 -9.19 56.87
C LEU A 537 -8.90 -10.33 56.27
N VAL A 538 -8.61 -11.35 57.08
CA VAL A 538 -7.89 -12.53 56.63
C VAL A 538 -8.90 -13.63 56.30
N VAL A 539 -8.94 -14.05 55.05
CA VAL A 539 -9.76 -15.19 54.61
C VAL A 539 -9.18 -16.47 55.18
N ARG A 540 -10.01 -17.21 55.91
CA ARG A 540 -9.67 -18.44 56.63
C ARG A 540 -10.77 -19.47 56.42
N PRO A 541 -10.44 -20.77 56.42
CA PRO A 541 -11.46 -21.81 56.27
C PRO A 541 -12.40 -21.80 57.47
N LEU A 542 -13.71 -21.86 57.22
CA LEU A 542 -14.70 -22.00 58.27
C LEU A 542 -14.65 -23.41 58.89
N SER A 543 -14.83 -23.47 60.21
CA SER A 543 -15.11 -24.75 60.89
C SER A 543 -16.52 -25.24 60.56
N ASP A 544 -16.74 -26.54 60.56
CA ASP A 544 -18.05 -27.12 60.24
C ASP A 544 -19.16 -26.66 61.20
N ASP A 545 -18.83 -26.37 62.46
CA ASP A 545 -19.76 -25.87 63.47
C ASP A 545 -20.09 -24.38 63.34
N THR A 546 -19.45 -23.65 62.41
CA THR A 546 -19.76 -22.22 62.20
C THR A 546 -21.10 -22.07 61.48
N GLU A 547 -22.09 -21.53 62.20
CA GLU A 547 -23.37 -21.12 61.63
C GLU A 547 -23.17 -19.90 60.70
N VAL A 548 -23.69 -20.00 59.48
CA VAL A 548 -23.65 -18.94 58.47
C VAL A 548 -25.07 -18.54 58.14
N ARG A 549 -25.43 -17.27 58.39
CA ARG A 549 -26.73 -16.74 57.98
C ARG A 549 -26.85 -16.82 56.46
N PRO A 550 -27.92 -17.42 55.90
CA PRO A 550 -28.11 -17.47 54.45
C PRO A 550 -28.15 -16.07 53.83
N TRP A 551 -27.62 -15.95 52.61
CA TRP A 551 -27.73 -14.73 51.82
C TRP A 551 -29.12 -14.65 51.19
N THR A 552 -30.04 -13.95 51.84
CA THR A 552 -31.46 -13.84 51.41
C THR A 552 -31.83 -12.46 50.88
N ASP A 553 -30.96 -11.48 51.08
CA ASP A 553 -31.29 -10.06 50.88
C ASP A 553 -31.17 -9.63 49.41
N GLY A 554 -30.62 -10.50 48.55
CA GLY A 554 -30.43 -10.27 47.13
C GLY A 554 -29.30 -9.27 46.81
N PRO A 555 -29.04 -9.01 45.52
CA PRO A 555 -28.03 -8.04 45.11
C PRO A 555 -28.40 -6.64 45.59
N ARG A 556 -27.48 -5.97 46.29
CA ARG A 556 -27.64 -4.57 46.71
C ARG A 556 -27.23 -3.58 45.63
N GLN A 557 -26.41 -4.03 44.68
CA GLN A 557 -25.89 -3.25 43.57
C GLN A 557 -26.85 -3.25 42.38
N GLN A 558 -26.87 -2.15 41.64
CA GLN A 558 -27.52 -2.06 40.34
C GLN A 558 -26.67 -2.77 39.26
N LEU A 559 -27.21 -2.89 38.05
CA LEU A 559 -26.53 -3.57 36.94
C LEU A 559 -25.40 -2.72 36.33
N ASP A 560 -25.45 -1.40 36.52
CA ASP A 560 -24.46 -0.41 36.08
C ASP A 560 -23.42 -0.08 37.17
N ASP A 561 -23.57 -0.62 38.38
CA ASP A 561 -22.58 -0.50 39.44
C ASP A 561 -21.30 -1.29 39.10
N LEU A 562 -20.18 -0.84 39.68
CA LEU A 562 -18.88 -1.47 39.46
C LEU A 562 -18.87 -2.94 39.91
N ALA A 563 -18.36 -3.83 39.05
CA ALA A 563 -18.04 -5.21 39.44
C ALA A 563 -16.57 -5.34 39.92
N TYR A 564 -15.66 -4.60 39.29
CA TYR A 564 -14.24 -4.58 39.62
C TYR A 564 -13.54 -3.34 39.08
N VAL A 565 -12.35 -3.06 39.60
CA VAL A 565 -11.42 -2.05 39.08
C VAL A 565 -10.05 -2.70 38.86
N ILE A 566 -9.53 -2.62 37.63
CA ILE A 566 -8.21 -3.17 37.27
C ILE A 566 -7.28 -2.02 36.88
N PHE A 567 -6.22 -1.82 37.64
CA PHE A 567 -5.21 -0.81 37.32
C PHE A 567 -4.28 -1.27 36.21
N THR A 568 -4.05 -0.39 35.24
CA THR A 568 -3.07 -0.57 34.16
C THR A 568 -1.90 0.42 34.30
N SER A 569 -0.78 0.13 33.63
CA SER A 569 0.37 1.03 33.59
C SER A 569 -0.01 2.33 32.86
N GLY A 570 -0.17 3.42 33.60
CA GLY A 570 -0.36 4.74 33.01
C GLY A 570 0.95 5.24 32.38
N SER A 571 0.86 5.86 31.21
CA SER A 571 1.99 6.50 30.51
C SER A 571 2.72 7.57 31.34
N THR A 572 2.11 8.05 32.42
CA THR A 572 2.65 9.03 33.37
C THR A 572 3.37 8.40 34.57
N GLY A 573 3.49 7.06 34.63
CA GLY A 573 4.05 6.34 35.78
C GLY A 573 3.07 6.19 36.96
N ILE A 574 1.95 6.93 36.96
CA ILE A 574 0.85 6.78 37.91
C ILE A 574 -0.17 5.79 37.31
N PRO A 575 -0.51 4.69 37.99
CA PRO A 575 -1.45 3.71 37.47
C PRO A 575 -2.86 4.28 37.38
N LYS A 576 -3.59 3.88 36.33
CA LYS A 576 -4.98 4.28 36.06
C LYS A 576 -5.89 3.07 36.21
N GLY A 577 -6.97 3.20 36.98
CA GLY A 577 -7.93 2.14 37.30
C GLY A 577 -9.33 2.69 37.34
#